data_AF-A0A7S4R1N7-F1
#
_entry.id   AF-A0A7S4R1N7-F1
#
_cell.length_a   1.000
_cell.length_b   1.000
_cell.length_c   1.000
_cell.angle_alpha   90.00
_cell.angle_beta   90.00
_cell.angle_gamma   90.00
#
_symmetry.space_group_name_H-M   'P 1'
#
loop_
_entity.id
_entity.type
_entity.pdbx_description
1 polymer ?
#
loop_
_entity_poly.entity_id
_entity_poly.type
_entity_poly.pdbx_seq_one_letter_code
_entity_poly.pdbx_strand_id
1 'polypeptide(L)'
;PAAAAPAAAGPVAAGASCLTLGCGKPTWNGQPGGYCGKACRNKAAAGAGGAAPPPVCMQPGCGKPTWNGKPQEYCGRACRAAGAAASLAPAVSSAPAATALPVGAVGPAAAAAAVCLAPGCGKPTWNGQPGAFCGKACRNAAPGGASMAAAAASVAAVGGAGTATAAGALCSTPGCGKPTWNGMPNQYCSRKCKVTGAAGGTFQRAVPTGVATAPSAAPVCLAGCGKPTWNRKPNEYCSKACKAAGPASTLVLPAGPVLSGGATPDPAALGVSAGPTCMAPGCGKPTWN
;
A
#
# COMPACT_ATOMS: atom_id res chain seq x y z
N PRO A 1 -68.06 -15.87 24.42
CA PRO A 1 -66.59 -16.09 24.44
C PRO A 1 -65.88 -14.74 24.58
N ALA A 2 -65.51 -14.38 25.81
CA ALA A 2 -64.88 -13.10 26.11
C ALA A 2 -63.40 -13.13 25.70
N ALA A 3 -62.99 -12.22 24.83
CA ALA A 3 -61.61 -12.05 24.41
C ALA A 3 -60.76 -11.57 25.59
N ALA A 4 -59.76 -12.37 25.97
CA ALA A 4 -58.81 -12.02 27.01
C ALA A 4 -57.98 -10.81 26.56
N ALA A 5 -58.02 -9.74 27.35
CA ALA A 5 -57.22 -8.55 27.13
C ALA A 5 -55.71 -8.87 27.26
N PRO A 6 -54.84 -8.24 26.44
CA PRO A 6 -53.41 -8.43 26.53
C PRO A 6 -52.90 -7.92 27.88
N ALA A 7 -52.16 -8.77 28.59
CA ALA A 7 -51.49 -8.43 29.83
C ALA A 7 -50.55 -7.22 29.62
N ALA A 8 -50.82 -6.13 30.34
CA ALA A 8 -49.98 -4.95 30.35
C ALA A 8 -48.56 -5.34 30.79
N ALA A 9 -47.58 -5.08 29.93
CA ALA A 9 -46.17 -5.23 30.27
C ALA A 9 -45.85 -4.33 31.47
N GLY A 10 -45.56 -4.95 32.61
CA GLY A 10 -45.19 -4.24 33.83
C GLY A 10 -43.93 -3.37 33.64
N PRO A 11 -43.68 -2.43 34.57
CA PRO A 11 -42.53 -1.54 34.52
C PRO A 11 -41.24 -2.37 34.46
N VAL A 12 -40.51 -2.23 33.35
CA VAL A 12 -39.18 -2.81 33.17
C VAL A 12 -38.27 -2.22 34.26
N ALA A 13 -37.90 -3.06 35.23
CA ALA A 13 -36.91 -2.73 36.25
C ALA A 13 -35.70 -2.09 35.56
N ALA A 14 -35.21 -0.98 36.11
CA ALA A 14 -34.08 -0.21 35.57
C ALA A 14 -32.89 -1.15 35.32
N GLY A 15 -32.79 -1.63 34.08
CA GLY A 15 -31.84 -2.67 33.72
C GLY A 15 -30.42 -2.17 33.88
N ALA A 16 -29.53 -3.06 34.30
CA ALA A 16 -28.12 -2.72 34.42
C ALA A 16 -27.59 -2.10 33.12
N SER A 17 -26.75 -1.08 33.24
CA SER A 17 -26.20 -0.35 32.09
C SER A 17 -25.05 -1.12 31.46
N CYS A 18 -24.89 -0.97 30.14
CA CYS A 18 -23.80 -1.56 29.37
C CYS A 18 -22.42 -1.18 29.93
N LEU A 19 -21.55 -2.17 30.11
CA LEU A 19 -20.20 -1.98 30.66
C LEU A 19 -19.28 -1.11 29.79
N THR A 20 -19.61 -0.89 28.52
CA THR A 20 -18.84 0.00 27.64
C THR A 20 -19.01 1.46 28.06
N LEU A 21 -17.91 2.09 28.48
CA LEU A 21 -17.87 3.51 28.84
C LEU A 21 -18.52 4.38 27.75
N GLY A 22 -19.52 5.17 28.12
CA GLY A 22 -20.26 6.06 27.22
C GLY A 22 -21.39 5.43 26.41
N CYS A 23 -21.71 4.14 26.57
CA CYS A 23 -22.82 3.52 25.83
C CYS A 23 -24.20 3.83 26.43
N GLY A 24 -24.36 3.77 27.76
CA GLY A 24 -25.60 4.11 28.48
C GLY A 24 -26.83 3.21 28.25
N LYS A 25 -26.80 2.31 27.26
CA LYS A 25 -27.91 1.39 26.95
C LYS A 25 -28.03 0.27 27.99
N PRO A 26 -29.23 -0.27 28.26
CA PRO A 26 -29.39 -1.43 29.13
C PRO A 26 -28.68 -2.67 28.54
N THR A 27 -28.23 -3.59 29.41
CA THR A 27 -27.63 -4.85 28.97
C THR A 27 -28.65 -5.74 28.26
N TRP A 28 -28.21 -6.48 27.23
CA TRP A 28 -29.13 -7.29 26.41
C TRP A 28 -29.78 -8.43 27.22
N ASN A 29 -29.15 -8.84 28.32
CA ASN A 29 -29.60 -9.90 29.21
C ASN A 29 -30.08 -9.39 30.58
N GLY A 30 -30.19 -8.07 30.77
CA GLY A 30 -30.60 -7.45 32.05
C GLY A 30 -29.64 -7.66 33.23
N GLN A 31 -28.50 -8.33 33.03
CA GLN A 31 -27.56 -8.65 34.09
C GLN A 31 -26.54 -7.51 34.29
N PRO A 32 -26.14 -7.21 35.54
CA PRO A 32 -25.03 -6.31 35.84
C PRO A 32 -23.71 -6.83 35.26
N GLY A 33 -22.89 -5.93 34.70
CA GLY A 33 -21.64 -6.29 34.02
C GLY A 33 -21.80 -6.82 32.59
N GLY A 34 -23.03 -6.88 32.07
CA GLY A 34 -23.30 -7.25 30.69
C GLY A 34 -22.95 -6.17 29.67
N TYR A 35 -23.09 -6.52 28.38
CA TYR A 35 -23.02 -5.58 27.26
C TYR A 35 -24.43 -5.38 26.70
N CYS A 36 -24.71 -4.27 26.02
CA CYS A 36 -26.01 -4.09 25.33
C CYS A 36 -26.08 -4.86 23.99
N GLY A 37 -24.99 -5.47 23.54
CA GLY A 37 -24.95 -6.21 22.28
C GLY A 37 -23.54 -6.61 21.85
N LYS A 38 -23.46 -7.33 20.73
CA LYS A 38 -22.21 -7.91 20.19
C LYS A 38 -21.15 -6.85 19.85
N ALA A 39 -21.56 -5.69 19.35
CA ALA A 39 -20.63 -4.59 19.05
C ALA A 39 -19.91 -4.06 20.31
N CYS A 40 -20.66 -3.83 21.40
CA CYS A 40 -20.10 -3.38 22.67
C CYS A 40 -19.26 -4.46 23.34
N ARG A 41 -19.67 -5.74 23.25
CA ARG A 41 -18.85 -6.88 23.68
C ARG A 41 -17.53 -6.95 22.90
N ASN A 42 -17.55 -6.78 21.57
CA ASN A 42 -16.35 -6.83 20.74
C ASN A 42 -15.42 -5.63 21.01
N LYS A 43 -15.97 -4.42 21.21
CA LYS A 43 -15.19 -3.24 21.60
C LYS A 43 -14.55 -3.42 22.97
N ALA A 44 -15.29 -3.99 23.92
CA ALA A 44 -14.75 -4.31 25.23
C ALA A 44 -13.70 -5.42 25.14
N ALA A 45 -13.89 -6.48 24.36
CA ALA A 45 -12.86 -7.49 24.13
C ALA A 45 -11.60 -6.92 23.46
N ALA A 46 -11.76 -5.93 22.56
CA ALA A 46 -10.66 -5.21 21.95
C ALA A 46 -9.92 -4.26 22.92
N GLY A 47 -10.57 -3.83 24.02
CA GLY A 47 -9.98 -2.94 25.03
C GLY A 47 -9.65 -3.60 26.38
N ALA A 48 -10.20 -4.79 26.67
CA ALA A 48 -10.03 -5.55 27.91
C ALA A 48 -8.94 -6.61 27.82
N GLY A 49 -8.34 -6.78 26.64
CA GLY A 49 -6.93 -7.12 26.60
C GLY A 49 -6.20 -5.92 27.22
N GLY A 50 -5.96 -5.97 28.53
CA GLY A 50 -5.05 -5.06 29.23
C GLY A 50 -3.66 -5.22 28.62
N ALA A 51 -3.50 -4.65 27.42
CA ALA A 51 -2.21 -4.48 26.80
C ALA A 51 -1.44 -3.65 27.80
N ALA A 52 -0.45 -4.28 28.43
CA ALA A 52 0.58 -3.58 29.16
C ALA A 52 0.90 -2.30 28.36
N PRO A 53 1.00 -1.14 29.04
CA PRO A 53 1.16 0.15 28.38
C PRO A 53 2.17 -0.01 27.24
N PRO A 54 1.81 0.39 26.02
CA PRO A 54 2.59 0.04 24.84
C PRO A 54 4.03 0.44 25.09
N PRO A 55 5.00 -0.46 24.82
CA PRO A 55 6.38 -0.20 25.17
C PRO A 55 6.82 1.15 24.59
N VAL A 56 7.55 1.90 25.40
CA VAL A 56 7.98 3.26 25.07
C VAL A 56 9.30 3.21 24.30
N CYS A 57 9.48 4.16 23.39
CA CYS A 57 10.70 4.33 22.60
C CYS A 57 11.94 4.38 23.50
N MET A 58 12.98 3.62 23.15
CA MET A 58 14.27 3.62 23.87
C MET A 58 15.04 4.95 23.87
N GLN A 59 14.61 5.95 23.09
CA GLN A 59 15.33 7.22 23.00
C GLN A 59 14.99 8.08 24.22
N PRO A 60 15.99 8.52 25.01
CA PRO A 60 15.76 9.37 26.18
C PRO A 60 14.97 10.63 25.78
N GLY A 61 13.87 10.90 26.50
CA GLY A 61 13.01 12.07 26.27
C GLY A 61 11.98 11.95 25.13
N CYS A 62 11.87 10.82 24.40
CA CYS A 62 10.89 10.69 23.32
C CYS A 62 9.45 10.43 23.82
N GLY A 63 9.27 9.49 24.76
CA GLY A 63 7.95 9.17 25.36
C GLY A 63 6.90 8.53 24.43
N LYS A 64 7.19 8.38 23.13
CA LYS A 64 6.27 7.79 22.15
C LYS A 64 6.30 6.26 22.19
N PRO A 65 5.19 5.57 21.87
CA PRO A 65 5.19 4.11 21.77
C PRO A 65 6.11 3.62 20.65
N THR A 66 6.64 2.40 20.78
CA THR A 66 7.49 1.79 19.74
C THR A 66 6.70 1.54 18.45
N TRP A 67 7.38 1.60 17.31
CA TRP A 67 6.72 1.49 16.00
C TRP A 67 6.10 0.10 15.74
N ASN A 68 6.60 -0.93 16.43
CA ASN A 68 6.19 -2.33 16.28
C ASN A 68 5.57 -2.91 17.56
N GLY A 69 5.35 -2.11 18.59
CA GLY A 69 4.79 -2.56 19.87
C GLY A 69 5.67 -3.55 20.64
N LYS A 70 6.96 -3.70 20.27
CA LYS A 70 7.90 -4.53 21.04
C LYS A 70 8.66 -3.67 22.06
N PRO A 71 9.00 -4.21 23.25
CA PRO A 71 9.89 -3.56 24.19
C PRO A 71 11.29 -3.40 23.58
N GLN A 72 12.03 -2.38 24.06
CA GLN A 72 13.39 -2.05 23.58
C GLN A 72 13.51 -1.68 22.09
N GLU A 73 12.41 -1.28 21.46
CA GLU A 73 12.43 -0.73 20.10
C GLU A 73 12.32 0.79 20.11
N TYR A 74 12.57 1.38 18.94
CA TYR A 74 12.42 2.83 18.74
C TYR A 74 11.01 3.16 18.25
N CYS A 75 10.58 4.41 18.27
CA CYS A 75 9.30 4.81 17.64
C CYS A 75 9.45 5.09 16.13
N GLY A 76 10.69 5.10 15.61
CA GLY A 76 10.96 5.37 14.20
C GLY A 76 12.45 5.49 13.88
N ARG A 77 12.75 5.68 12.59
CA ARG A 77 14.14 5.73 12.08
C ARG A 77 14.96 6.87 12.66
N ALA A 78 14.34 8.03 12.90
CA ALA A 78 15.03 9.18 13.49
C ALA A 78 15.53 8.86 14.91
N CYS A 79 14.66 8.30 15.77
CA CYS A 79 15.05 7.88 17.11
C CYS A 79 16.04 6.71 17.08
N ARG A 80 15.92 5.77 16.14
CA ARG A 80 16.90 4.69 15.98
C ARG A 80 18.28 5.22 15.61
N ALA A 81 18.37 6.18 14.69
CA ALA A 81 19.64 6.81 14.31
C ALA A 81 20.26 7.62 15.46
N ALA A 82 19.43 8.37 16.20
CA ALA A 82 19.87 9.12 17.37
C ALA A 82 20.35 8.22 18.52
N GLY A 83 19.66 7.09 18.74
CA GLY A 83 20.08 6.09 19.73
C GLY A 83 21.39 5.39 19.36
N ALA A 84 21.58 5.05 18.09
CA ALA A 84 22.83 4.46 17.59
C ALA A 84 24.04 5.40 17.73
N ALA A 85 23.83 6.72 17.55
CA ALA A 85 24.87 7.71 17.75
C ALA A 85 25.27 7.85 19.23
N ALA A 86 24.32 7.69 20.16
CA ALA A 86 24.60 7.72 21.60
C ALA A 86 25.41 6.50 22.07
N SER A 87 25.30 5.34 21.40
CA SER A 87 26.07 4.13 21.73
C SER A 87 27.54 4.20 21.33
N LEU A 88 27.91 5.14 20.45
CA LEU A 88 29.28 5.33 19.95
C LEU A 88 29.99 6.51 20.60
N ALA A 89 29.32 7.27 21.46
CA ALA A 89 29.99 8.27 22.27
C ALA A 89 30.91 7.53 23.27
N PRO A 90 32.24 7.79 23.26
CA PRO A 90 33.14 7.18 24.22
C PRO A 90 32.66 7.54 25.63
N ALA A 91 32.54 6.54 26.49
CA ALA A 91 32.20 6.70 27.89
C ALA A 91 33.26 7.61 28.53
N VAL A 92 32.98 8.91 28.56
CA VAL A 92 33.72 9.86 29.38
C VAL A 92 33.33 9.55 30.81
N SER A 93 34.16 8.75 31.46
CA SER A 93 34.09 8.45 32.88
C SER A 93 33.96 9.75 33.65
N SER A 94 32.79 9.95 34.25
CA SER A 94 32.57 11.00 35.25
C SER A 94 33.48 10.72 36.44
N ALA A 95 34.67 11.31 36.46
CA ALA A 95 35.51 11.39 37.64
C ALA A 95 34.90 12.41 38.62
N PRO A 96 34.83 12.11 39.93
CA PRO A 96 34.32 13.05 40.92
C PRO A 96 35.34 14.18 41.16
N ALA A 97 34.79 15.35 41.45
CA ALA A 97 35.49 16.60 41.67
C ALA A 97 36.50 16.55 42.83
N ALA A 98 37.69 17.13 42.62
CA ALA A 98 38.44 17.81 43.67
C ALA A 98 39.43 18.84 43.08
N THR A 99 39.12 20.11 43.36
CA THR A 99 40.03 21.18 43.81
C THR A 99 41.06 21.81 42.85
N ALA A 100 40.91 23.15 42.78
CA ALA A 100 41.91 24.21 42.53
C ALA A 100 42.29 24.62 41.09
N LEU A 101 42.09 25.93 40.87
CA LEU A 101 42.56 26.81 39.79
C LEU A 101 44.11 26.83 39.72
N PRO A 102 44.74 27.17 38.57
CA PRO A 102 44.78 28.57 38.11
C PRO A 102 44.48 28.81 36.63
N VAL A 103 43.92 30.00 36.43
CA VAL A 103 43.92 30.90 35.26
C VAL A 103 44.94 30.55 34.16
N GLY A 104 44.45 30.44 32.92
CA GLY A 104 45.30 30.65 31.73
C GLY A 104 45.28 29.55 30.66
N ALA A 105 44.11 29.06 30.25
CA ALA A 105 43.99 28.25 29.04
C ALA A 105 43.14 29.01 28.03
N VAL A 106 43.78 29.57 27.01
CA VAL A 106 43.13 30.01 25.77
C VAL A 106 42.37 28.81 25.21
N GLY A 107 41.05 28.82 25.40
CA GLY A 107 40.17 27.76 24.91
C GLY A 107 40.36 27.56 23.41
N PRO A 108 40.13 26.35 22.87
CA PRO A 108 40.23 26.10 21.44
C PRO A 108 39.36 27.12 20.74
N ALA A 109 39.99 27.96 19.90
CA ALA A 109 39.34 29.01 19.15
C ALA A 109 38.07 28.43 18.53
N ALA A 110 36.91 28.87 19.04
CA ALA A 110 35.62 28.37 18.60
C ALA A 110 35.57 28.54 17.09
N ALA A 111 35.67 27.41 16.37
CA ALA A 111 35.61 27.41 14.91
C ALA A 111 34.33 28.13 14.53
N ALA A 112 34.48 29.32 13.93
CA ALA A 112 33.36 30.18 13.61
C ALA A 112 32.32 29.36 12.87
N ALA A 113 31.13 29.21 13.46
CA ALA A 113 30.09 28.37 12.89
C ALA A 113 29.82 28.83 11.46
N ALA A 114 29.95 27.90 10.50
CA ALA A 114 29.73 28.21 9.10
C ALA A 114 28.33 28.82 8.93
N VAL A 115 28.23 29.91 8.17
CA VAL A 115 26.98 30.66 7.97
C VAL A 115 26.23 30.11 6.75
N CYS A 116 24.90 30.09 6.84
CA CYS A 116 24.00 29.65 5.79
C CYS A 116 24.24 30.40 4.47
N LEU A 117 24.39 29.62 3.38
CA LEU A 117 24.65 30.16 2.05
C LEU A 117 23.49 30.99 1.45
N ALA A 118 22.28 30.91 2.00
CA ALA A 118 21.15 31.68 1.50
C ALA A 118 21.34 33.20 1.79
N PRO A 119 21.25 34.06 0.76
CA PRO A 119 21.46 35.50 0.93
C PRO A 119 20.47 36.08 1.94
N GLY A 120 20.99 36.81 2.92
CA GLY A 120 20.19 37.44 3.99
C GLY A 120 19.81 36.52 5.17
N CYS A 121 20.21 35.24 5.20
CA CYS A 121 19.83 34.36 6.30
C CYS A 121 20.63 34.56 7.59
N GLY A 122 21.98 34.63 7.51
CA GLY A 122 22.88 34.86 8.64
C GLY A 122 22.92 33.75 9.72
N LYS A 123 22.06 32.72 9.64
CA LYS A 123 22.01 31.62 10.61
C LYS A 123 23.15 30.61 10.39
N PRO A 124 23.63 29.92 11.44
CA PRO A 124 24.61 28.85 11.26
C PRO A 124 24.04 27.70 10.41
N THR A 125 24.90 27.00 9.68
CA THR A 125 24.50 25.83 8.89
C THR A 125 24.07 24.68 9.78
N TRP A 126 23.14 23.85 9.32
CA TRP A 126 22.57 22.77 10.16
C TRP A 126 23.60 21.69 10.51
N ASN A 127 24.68 21.57 9.74
CA ASN A 127 25.75 20.58 9.90
C ASN A 127 27.12 21.21 10.20
N GLY A 128 27.19 22.53 10.44
CA GLY A 128 28.44 23.23 10.71
C GLY A 128 29.43 23.32 9.54
N GLN A 129 29.07 22.87 8.33
CA GLN A 129 29.96 22.91 7.18
C GLN A 129 29.83 24.21 6.37
N PRO A 130 30.94 24.76 5.84
CA PRO A 130 30.90 25.86 4.87
C PRO A 130 30.09 25.48 3.63
N GLY A 131 29.32 26.42 3.09
CA GLY A 131 28.51 26.21 1.89
C GLY A 131 27.22 25.41 2.09
N ALA A 132 26.89 24.99 3.31
CA ALA A 132 25.61 24.37 3.62
C ALA A 132 24.51 25.43 3.89
N PHE A 133 23.25 25.01 3.82
CA PHE A 133 22.10 25.82 4.24
C PHE A 133 21.81 25.59 5.72
N CYS A 134 21.06 26.48 6.39
CA CYS A 134 20.58 26.21 7.77
C CYS A 134 19.33 25.31 7.79
N GLY A 135 18.66 25.11 6.65
CA GLY A 135 17.42 24.36 6.57
C GLY A 135 16.85 24.29 5.16
N LYS A 136 15.72 23.57 5.04
CA LYS A 136 15.09 23.29 3.74
C LYS A 136 14.51 24.54 3.07
N ALA A 137 13.98 25.49 3.85
CA ALA A 137 13.48 26.76 3.32
C ALA A 137 14.59 27.56 2.61
N CYS A 138 15.74 27.74 3.26
CA CYS A 138 16.90 28.43 2.69
C CYS A 138 17.49 27.69 1.48
N ARG A 139 17.49 26.35 1.51
CA ARG A 139 17.91 25.54 0.35
C ARG A 139 16.99 25.74 -0.86
N ASN A 140 15.69 25.80 -0.64
CA ASN A 140 14.70 25.97 -1.70
C ASN A 140 14.62 27.41 -2.22
N ALA A 141 14.88 28.39 -1.35
CA ALA A 141 14.93 29.81 -1.72
C ALA A 141 16.24 30.20 -2.40
N ALA A 142 17.30 29.38 -2.28
CA ALA A 142 18.55 29.65 -2.96
C ALA A 142 18.35 29.57 -4.48
N PRO A 143 18.79 30.58 -5.24
CA PRO A 143 18.55 30.67 -6.69
C PRO A 143 19.22 29.56 -7.52
N GLY A 144 19.95 28.63 -6.90
CA GLY A 144 20.50 27.42 -7.55
C GLY A 144 19.82 26.10 -7.17
N GLY A 145 18.80 26.10 -6.30
CA GLY A 145 18.16 24.89 -5.77
C GLY A 145 17.22 24.17 -6.74
N ALA A 146 16.82 24.83 -7.83
CA ALA A 146 15.92 24.27 -8.84
C ALA A 146 16.61 23.93 -10.18
N SER A 147 17.86 24.36 -10.42
CA SER A 147 18.44 24.22 -11.75
C SER A 147 19.95 24.51 -11.82
N MET A 148 20.77 23.47 -11.64
CA MET A 148 21.88 23.24 -12.59
C MET A 148 21.38 22.58 -13.90
N ALA A 149 20.06 22.57 -14.13
CA ALA A 149 19.40 22.10 -15.34
C ALA A 149 18.87 23.24 -16.25
N ALA A 150 19.13 24.53 -15.94
CA ALA A 150 18.61 25.66 -16.72
C ALA A 150 19.61 26.81 -16.92
N ALA A 151 20.90 26.49 -17.07
CA ALA A 151 21.88 27.41 -17.65
C ALA A 151 22.30 26.90 -19.04
N ALA A 152 21.33 26.82 -19.96
CA ALA A 152 21.56 26.57 -21.39
C ALA A 152 20.42 27.15 -22.26
N ALA A 153 19.81 28.26 -21.83
CA ALA A 153 18.75 28.92 -22.58
C ALA A 153 18.93 30.44 -22.53
N SER A 154 20.02 30.94 -23.11
CA SER A 154 20.12 32.32 -23.60
C SER A 154 21.43 32.58 -24.37
N VAL A 155 21.74 31.78 -25.40
CA VAL A 155 22.42 32.27 -26.62
C VAL A 155 22.00 31.33 -27.78
N ALA A 156 20.96 31.71 -28.51
CA ALA A 156 20.65 31.15 -29.82
C ALA A 156 20.86 32.24 -30.86
N ALA A 157 22.04 32.26 -31.48
CA ALA A 157 22.29 32.72 -32.84
C ALA A 157 23.80 32.69 -33.10
N VAL A 158 24.30 31.56 -33.60
CA VAL A 158 25.17 31.38 -34.78
C VAL A 158 25.52 29.88 -34.80
N GLY A 159 25.27 29.23 -35.94
CA GLY A 159 25.38 27.78 -36.10
C GLY A 159 26.77 27.20 -35.82
N GLY A 160 26.81 25.96 -35.35
CA GLY A 160 28.06 25.21 -35.19
C GLY A 160 27.84 23.82 -34.59
N ALA A 161 28.39 22.82 -35.30
CA ALA A 161 28.53 21.39 -35.01
C ALA A 161 28.24 20.89 -33.57
N GLY A 162 27.37 19.87 -33.50
CA GLY A 162 26.85 19.29 -32.27
C GLY A 162 27.89 18.64 -31.35
N THR A 163 27.90 19.10 -30.11
CA THR A 163 28.38 18.33 -28.96
C THR A 163 27.25 17.43 -28.49
N ALA A 164 27.46 16.12 -28.57
CA ALA A 164 26.56 15.11 -28.04
C ALA A 164 26.32 15.33 -26.54
N THR A 165 25.15 15.91 -26.20
CA THR A 165 24.63 15.91 -24.83
C THR A 165 24.57 14.46 -24.37
N ALA A 166 25.38 14.12 -23.36
CA ALA A 166 25.46 12.77 -22.83
C ALA A 166 24.05 12.27 -22.50
N ALA A 167 23.55 11.34 -23.32
CA ALA A 167 22.24 10.75 -23.14
C ALA A 167 22.23 10.08 -21.77
N GLY A 168 21.56 10.71 -20.80
CA GLY A 168 21.43 10.18 -19.46
C GLY A 168 20.89 8.76 -19.52
N ALA A 169 21.41 7.89 -18.64
CA ALA A 169 20.98 6.50 -18.61
C ALA A 169 19.46 6.39 -18.55
N LEU A 170 18.89 5.47 -19.33
CA LEU A 170 17.45 5.22 -19.36
C LEU A 170 17.03 4.28 -18.23
N CYS A 171 15.77 4.43 -17.80
CA CYS A 171 15.12 3.62 -16.80
C CYS A 171 15.13 2.14 -17.19
N SER A 172 15.59 1.29 -16.27
CA SER A 172 15.68 -0.16 -16.50
C SER A 172 14.35 -0.90 -16.63
N THR A 173 13.22 -0.24 -16.36
CA THR A 173 11.90 -0.84 -16.60
C THR A 173 11.61 -0.88 -18.11
N PRO A 174 11.38 -2.07 -18.71
CA PRO A 174 11.04 -2.20 -20.12
C PRO A 174 9.84 -1.32 -20.49
N GLY A 175 9.96 -0.56 -21.58
CA GLY A 175 8.91 0.33 -22.07
C GLY A 175 8.77 1.68 -21.34
N CYS A 176 9.61 2.01 -20.34
CA CYS A 176 9.49 3.30 -19.66
C CYS A 176 10.09 4.47 -20.45
N GLY A 177 11.28 4.30 -21.05
CA GLY A 177 11.95 5.31 -21.88
C GLY A 177 12.38 6.62 -21.17
N LYS A 178 12.12 6.77 -19.86
CA LYS A 178 12.48 7.97 -19.08
C LYS A 178 13.92 7.86 -18.55
N PRO A 179 14.66 8.97 -18.36
CA PRO A 179 15.97 8.94 -17.73
C PRO A 179 15.88 8.44 -16.27
N THR A 180 16.96 7.85 -15.77
CA THR A 180 17.04 7.40 -14.37
C THR A 180 17.03 8.59 -13.41
N TRP A 181 16.49 8.41 -12.20
CA TRP A 181 16.34 9.52 -11.24
C TRP A 181 17.68 10.10 -10.77
N ASN A 182 18.78 9.36 -10.95
CA ASN A 182 20.14 9.73 -10.55
C ASN A 182 21.15 9.72 -11.71
N GLY A 183 20.69 9.59 -12.96
CA GLY A 183 21.55 9.57 -14.16
C GLY A 183 22.45 8.34 -14.32
N MET A 184 22.43 7.38 -13.39
CA MET A 184 23.29 6.18 -13.46
C MET A 184 22.64 5.08 -14.32
N PRO A 185 23.44 4.26 -15.02
CA PRO A 185 22.99 3.04 -15.69
C PRO A 185 22.31 2.07 -14.71
N ASN A 186 21.40 1.25 -15.22
CA ASN A 186 20.71 0.20 -14.45
C ASN A 186 19.85 0.70 -13.27
N GLN A 187 19.51 1.99 -13.25
CA GLN A 187 18.62 2.57 -12.24
C GLN A 187 17.21 2.77 -12.81
N TYR A 188 16.26 2.97 -11.90
CA TYR A 188 14.87 3.24 -12.27
C TYR A 188 14.62 4.75 -12.35
N CYS A 189 13.57 5.21 -13.01
CA CYS A 189 13.17 6.62 -12.94
C CYS A 189 12.30 6.92 -11.71
N SER A 190 11.69 5.89 -11.10
CA SER A 190 10.77 6.03 -9.99
C SER A 190 10.67 4.76 -9.15
N ARG A 191 10.10 4.87 -7.94
CA ARG A 191 9.81 3.70 -7.09
C ARG A 191 8.81 2.74 -7.73
N LYS A 192 7.83 3.26 -8.47
CA LYS A 192 6.84 2.45 -9.19
C LYS A 192 7.55 1.56 -10.23
N CYS A 193 8.42 2.16 -11.03
CA CYS A 193 9.27 1.46 -11.99
C CYS A 193 10.20 0.44 -11.32
N LYS A 194 10.74 0.74 -10.14
CA LYS A 194 11.55 -0.21 -9.35
C LYS A 194 10.75 -1.45 -8.92
N VAL A 195 9.55 -1.25 -8.37
CA VAL A 195 8.69 -2.37 -7.92
C VAL A 195 8.19 -3.19 -9.10
N THR A 196 7.75 -2.53 -10.18
CA THR A 196 7.27 -3.21 -11.39
C THR A 196 8.41 -3.93 -12.13
N GLY A 197 9.60 -3.32 -12.21
CA GLY A 197 10.77 -3.92 -12.84
C GLY A 197 11.34 -5.11 -12.08
N ALA A 198 11.30 -5.09 -10.75
CA ALA A 198 11.74 -6.21 -9.91
C ALA A 198 10.80 -7.43 -10.00
N ALA A 199 9.50 -7.21 -10.22
CA ALA A 199 8.51 -8.28 -10.34
C ALA A 199 8.46 -8.92 -11.74
N GLY A 200 9.06 -8.30 -12.75
CA GLY A 200 9.05 -8.77 -14.15
C GLY A 200 10.31 -9.53 -14.60
N GLY A 201 11.21 -9.88 -13.68
CA GLY A 201 12.52 -10.44 -13.98
C GLY A 201 12.54 -11.94 -14.26
N THR A 202 11.79 -12.43 -15.25
CA THR A 202 12.23 -13.62 -16.01
C THR A 202 12.86 -13.13 -17.31
N PHE A 203 14.19 -13.09 -17.26
CA PHE A 203 15.10 -12.79 -18.36
C PHE A 203 14.79 -13.69 -19.57
N GLN A 204 14.13 -13.17 -20.60
CA GLN A 204 14.48 -13.56 -21.97
C GLN A 204 15.50 -12.54 -22.47
N ARG A 205 16.76 -13.00 -22.50
CA ARG A 205 17.85 -12.33 -23.20
C ARG A 205 17.42 -12.23 -24.67
N ALA A 206 17.18 -11.01 -25.16
CA ALA A 206 16.80 -10.78 -26.54
C ALA A 206 17.91 -11.30 -27.46
N VAL A 207 17.61 -12.37 -28.19
CA VAL A 207 18.31 -12.77 -29.41
C VAL A 207 17.62 -11.98 -30.55
N PRO A 208 18.38 -11.38 -31.49
CA PRO A 208 17.76 -10.57 -32.52
C PRO A 208 17.06 -11.44 -33.57
N THR A 209 15.98 -10.85 -34.11
CA THR A 209 15.31 -11.13 -35.39
C THR A 209 14.49 -12.41 -35.55
N GLY A 210 13.16 -12.21 -35.54
CA GLY A 210 12.29 -12.64 -36.64
C GLY A 210 11.59 -13.98 -36.47
N VAL A 211 10.44 -14.00 -35.78
CA VAL A 211 9.12 -14.49 -36.23
C VAL A 211 8.13 -14.08 -35.14
N ALA A 212 7.11 -13.27 -35.47
CA ALA A 212 6.07 -12.88 -34.52
C ALA A 212 5.25 -14.10 -34.09
N THR A 213 5.56 -14.65 -32.92
CA THR A 213 4.68 -15.62 -32.25
C THR A 213 3.59 -14.82 -31.53
N ALA A 214 2.33 -15.08 -31.89
CA ALA A 214 1.16 -14.49 -31.26
C ALA A 214 1.20 -14.72 -29.73
N PRO A 215 0.74 -13.74 -28.92
CA PRO A 215 0.71 -13.91 -27.46
C PRO A 215 -0.10 -15.15 -27.11
N SER A 216 0.52 -16.10 -26.40
CA SER A 216 -0.14 -17.32 -25.94
C SER A 216 -1.40 -16.95 -25.18
N ALA A 217 -2.55 -17.36 -25.71
CA ALA A 217 -3.86 -17.13 -25.09
C ALA A 217 -3.83 -17.66 -23.66
N ALA A 218 -4.27 -16.83 -22.71
CA ALA A 218 -4.34 -17.24 -21.31
C ALA A 218 -5.24 -18.50 -21.20
N PRO A 219 -4.88 -19.48 -20.36
CA PRO A 219 -5.70 -20.67 -20.17
C PRO A 219 -7.10 -20.27 -19.71
N VAL A 220 -8.10 -20.85 -20.37
CA VAL A 220 -9.52 -20.55 -20.14
C VAL A 220 -10.05 -21.40 -18.98
N CYS A 221 -10.99 -20.84 -18.24
CA CYS A 221 -11.68 -21.51 -17.14
C CYS A 221 -12.22 -22.89 -17.52
N LEU A 222 -11.93 -23.90 -16.69
CA LEU A 222 -12.38 -25.28 -16.90
C LEU A 222 -13.92 -25.42 -16.94
N ALA A 223 -14.66 -24.50 -16.32
CA ALA A 223 -16.12 -24.48 -16.37
C ALA A 223 -16.69 -23.94 -17.70
N GLY A 224 -15.84 -23.64 -18.70
CA GLY A 224 -16.29 -23.22 -20.03
C GLY A 224 -16.83 -21.79 -20.13
N CYS A 225 -16.69 -20.96 -19.09
CA CYS A 225 -17.27 -19.60 -19.09
C CYS A 225 -16.50 -18.55 -19.92
N GLY A 226 -15.48 -18.97 -20.69
CA GLY A 226 -14.70 -18.10 -21.58
C GLY A 226 -13.73 -17.12 -20.89
N LYS A 227 -13.73 -17.06 -19.55
CA LYS A 227 -12.84 -16.17 -18.77
C LYS A 227 -11.49 -16.84 -18.48
N PRO A 228 -10.38 -16.08 -18.37
CA PRO A 228 -9.09 -16.64 -17.98
C PRO A 228 -9.12 -17.19 -16.55
N THR A 229 -8.28 -18.18 -16.25
CA THR A 229 -8.17 -18.73 -14.89
C THR A 229 -7.65 -17.69 -13.90
N TRP A 230 -8.10 -17.74 -12.64
CA TRP A 230 -7.79 -16.70 -11.64
C TRP A 230 -6.29 -16.61 -11.33
N ASN A 231 -5.55 -17.70 -11.54
CA ASN A 231 -4.11 -17.80 -11.32
C ASN A 231 -3.31 -18.09 -12.60
N ARG A 232 -3.94 -18.00 -13.79
CA ARG A 232 -3.33 -18.25 -15.11
C ARG A 232 -2.70 -19.64 -15.28
N LYS A 233 -3.08 -20.63 -14.46
CA LYS A 233 -2.70 -22.03 -14.68
C LYS A 233 -3.72 -22.73 -15.59
N PRO A 234 -3.30 -23.68 -16.44
CA PRO A 234 -4.21 -24.57 -17.15
C PRO A 234 -5.07 -25.38 -16.17
N ASN A 235 -6.27 -25.79 -16.60
CA ASN A 235 -7.18 -26.65 -15.83
C ASN A 235 -7.66 -26.07 -14.49
N GLU A 236 -7.60 -24.74 -14.32
CA GLU A 236 -8.15 -24.06 -13.15
C GLU A 236 -9.47 -23.35 -13.45
N TYR A 237 -10.19 -23.02 -12.38
CA TYR A 237 -11.43 -22.26 -12.49
C TYR A 237 -11.11 -20.75 -12.57
N CYS A 238 -12.04 -19.90 -12.97
CA CYS A 238 -11.85 -18.44 -12.90
C CYS A 238 -12.39 -17.83 -11.60
N SER A 239 -13.18 -18.58 -10.83
CA SER A 239 -13.78 -18.14 -9.58
C SER A 239 -14.22 -19.32 -8.72
N LYS A 240 -14.48 -19.06 -7.42
CA LYS A 240 -15.09 -20.05 -6.52
C LYS A 240 -16.47 -20.52 -7.01
N ALA A 241 -17.24 -19.64 -7.64
CA ALA A 241 -18.54 -19.98 -8.21
C ALA A 241 -18.40 -20.99 -9.36
N CYS A 242 -17.45 -20.78 -10.27
CA CYS A 242 -17.15 -21.73 -11.35
C CYS A 242 -16.60 -23.07 -10.81
N LYS A 243 -15.88 -23.06 -9.69
CA LYS A 243 -15.45 -24.29 -9.02
C LYS A 243 -16.63 -25.07 -8.44
N ALA A 244 -17.60 -24.37 -7.83
CA ALA A 244 -18.80 -24.98 -7.26
C ALA A 244 -19.76 -25.52 -8.33
N ALA A 245 -19.77 -24.92 -9.52
CA ALA A 245 -20.58 -25.39 -10.65
C ALA A 245 -20.09 -26.71 -11.27
N GLY A 246 -18.89 -27.19 -10.91
CA GLY A 246 -18.28 -28.38 -11.49
C GLY A 246 -17.82 -28.17 -12.94
N PRO A 247 -17.09 -29.15 -13.54
CA PRO A 247 -16.90 -29.15 -14.98
C PRO A 247 -18.28 -29.24 -15.64
N ALA A 248 -18.56 -28.39 -16.63
CA ALA A 248 -19.79 -28.51 -17.40
C ALA A 248 -19.81 -29.93 -18.00
N SER A 249 -20.70 -30.78 -17.47
CA SER A 249 -20.87 -32.15 -17.93
C SER A 249 -20.98 -32.12 -19.44
N THR A 250 -20.10 -32.89 -20.09
CA THR A 250 -20.02 -33.21 -21.50
C THR A 250 -21.29 -32.81 -22.25
N LEU A 251 -21.27 -31.65 -22.88
CA LEU A 251 -22.24 -31.30 -23.91
C LEU A 251 -22.02 -32.30 -25.04
N VAL A 252 -22.85 -33.34 -25.07
CA VAL A 252 -23.00 -34.25 -26.20
C VAL A 252 -23.40 -33.36 -27.38
N LEU A 253 -22.46 -33.12 -28.29
CA LEU A 253 -22.73 -32.49 -29.58
C LEU A 253 -23.71 -33.40 -30.35
N PRO A 254 -24.91 -32.93 -30.73
CA PRO A 254 -25.76 -33.71 -31.62
C PRO A 254 -25.09 -33.83 -32.99
N ALA A 255 -25.09 -35.05 -33.55
CA ALA A 255 -24.62 -35.33 -34.90
C ALA A 255 -25.36 -34.43 -35.91
N GLY A 256 -24.61 -33.66 -36.68
CA GLY A 256 -25.16 -32.79 -37.71
C GLY A 256 -25.72 -33.59 -38.90
N PRO A 257 -26.83 -33.17 -39.52
CA PRO A 257 -27.36 -33.83 -40.69
C PRO A 257 -26.62 -33.44 -41.97
N VAL A 258 -26.57 -34.41 -42.87
CA VAL A 258 -25.99 -34.40 -44.20
C VAL A 258 -26.76 -33.44 -45.12
N LEU A 259 -26.05 -32.60 -45.89
CA LEU A 259 -26.61 -31.69 -46.89
C LEU A 259 -26.96 -32.46 -48.17
N SER A 260 -28.22 -32.38 -48.62
CA SER A 260 -28.66 -32.60 -50.01
C SER A 260 -29.92 -31.75 -50.28
N GLY A 261 -29.91 -30.99 -51.38
CA GLY A 261 -30.84 -29.90 -51.65
C GLY A 261 -32.11 -30.24 -52.45
N GLY A 262 -32.88 -29.19 -52.79
CA GLY A 262 -33.93 -29.23 -53.83
C GLY A 262 -35.27 -28.56 -53.48
N ALA A 263 -35.46 -27.31 -53.94
CA ALA A 263 -36.66 -26.65 -54.49
C ALA A 263 -38.09 -26.70 -53.85
N THR A 264 -38.54 -25.49 -53.40
CA THR A 264 -39.88 -24.81 -53.56
C THR A 264 -41.17 -25.38 -52.92
N PRO A 265 -42.30 -24.61 -52.81
CA PRO A 265 -42.62 -23.63 -51.76
C PRO A 265 -43.88 -23.98 -50.91
N ASP A 266 -44.11 -23.16 -49.87
CA ASP A 266 -45.27 -23.03 -48.94
C ASP A 266 -46.69 -23.25 -49.52
N PRO A 267 -47.77 -23.39 -48.69
CA PRO A 267 -47.83 -23.40 -47.22
C PRO A 267 -48.74 -24.47 -46.59
N ALA A 268 -48.56 -24.66 -45.28
CA ALA A 268 -49.59 -24.89 -44.26
C ALA A 268 -49.28 -26.05 -43.30
N ALA A 269 -49.44 -25.69 -42.02
CA ALA A 269 -49.93 -26.54 -40.94
C ALA A 269 -48.89 -27.35 -40.12
N LEU A 270 -48.91 -27.02 -38.82
CA LEU A 270 -48.66 -27.87 -37.65
C LEU A 270 -47.22 -28.04 -37.14
N GLY A 271 -47.01 -27.44 -35.96
CA GLY A 271 -46.32 -28.10 -34.84
C GLY A 271 -44.81 -27.92 -34.77
N VAL A 272 -44.34 -26.84 -34.12
CA VAL A 272 -42.96 -26.76 -33.61
C VAL A 272 -42.98 -26.73 -32.10
N SER A 273 -42.54 -27.85 -31.54
CA SER A 273 -42.13 -28.06 -30.16
C SER A 273 -41.04 -27.06 -29.79
N ALA A 274 -41.29 -26.21 -28.80
CA ALA A 274 -40.26 -25.42 -28.17
C ALA A 274 -39.29 -26.36 -27.41
N GLY A 275 -38.00 -26.27 -27.75
CA GLY A 275 -36.92 -26.82 -26.95
C GLY A 275 -36.83 -26.16 -25.57
N PRO A 276 -36.06 -26.73 -24.63
CA PRO A 276 -36.10 -26.33 -23.23
C PRO A 276 -35.49 -24.94 -23.03
N THR A 277 -36.35 -23.99 -22.71
CA THR A 277 -36.01 -22.71 -22.08
C THR A 277 -35.46 -22.98 -20.68
N CYS A 278 -34.24 -22.52 -20.40
CA CYS A 278 -33.69 -22.43 -19.05
C CYS A 278 -34.51 -21.41 -18.22
N MET A 279 -35.60 -21.85 -17.61
CA MET A 279 -36.29 -21.13 -16.54
C MET A 279 -35.70 -21.57 -15.20
N ALA A 280 -34.85 -20.74 -14.60
CA ALA A 280 -34.56 -20.83 -13.17
C ALA A 280 -35.26 -19.67 -12.46
N PRO A 281 -36.39 -19.90 -11.76
CA PRO A 281 -36.97 -18.94 -10.84
C PRO A 281 -36.24 -19.02 -9.48
N GLY A 282 -35.92 -17.89 -8.86
CA GLY A 282 -35.54 -17.87 -7.44
C GLY A 282 -34.22 -17.21 -7.05
N CYS A 283 -33.91 -16.02 -7.58
CA CYS A 283 -33.01 -15.10 -6.87
C CYS A 283 -33.73 -14.50 -5.64
N GLY A 284 -33.96 -15.35 -4.63
CA GLY A 284 -34.34 -14.93 -3.28
C GLY A 284 -33.11 -14.40 -2.55
N LYS A 285 -33.21 -13.17 -2.03
CA LYS A 285 -32.20 -12.57 -1.13
C LYS A 285 -32.12 -13.43 0.14
N PRO A 286 -30.93 -13.75 0.68
CA PRO A 286 -30.86 -14.40 1.97
C PRO A 286 -31.20 -13.40 3.09
N THR A 287 -32.34 -13.61 3.74
CA THR A 287 -32.58 -13.17 5.11
C THR A 287 -31.83 -14.12 6.04
N TRP A 288 -30.90 -13.58 6.82
CA TRP A 288 -30.15 -14.30 7.83
C TRP A 288 -30.96 -14.35 9.13
N ASN A 289 -31.12 -15.54 9.70
CA ASN A 289 -31.48 -15.76 11.11
C ASN A 289 -30.23 -16.26 11.82
#